data_AF-A0A6J7MBF9-F1
#
_entry.id   AF-A0A6J7MBF9-F1
#
_cell.length_a   1.000
_cell.length_b   1.000
_cell.length_c   1.000
_cell.angle_alpha   90.00
_cell.angle_beta   90.00
_cell.angle_gamma   90.00
#
_symmetry.space_group_name_H-M   'P 1'
#
loop_
_entity.id
_entity.type
_entity.pdbx_description
1 polymer ?
#
loop_
_entity_poly.entity_id
_entity_poly.type
_entity_poly.pdbx_seq_one_letter_code
_entity_poly.pdbx_strand_id
1 'polypeptide(L)'
;MDRLDKSVLTALVKNFNGGPVGVSTLAMAVGEEVETIESLAEPFLVRMGFLARTPRGRVATASAWMHLGIKPPLSVQAANDPNLFDIDPDIAQ
;
A
#
# COMPACT_ATOMS: atom_id res chain seq x y z
N MET A 1 13.55 -5.69 5.23
CA MET A 1 13.11 -4.33 4.87
C MET A 1 14.20 -3.39 5.32
N ASP A 2 14.80 -2.66 4.39
CA ASP A 2 15.83 -1.67 4.72
C ASP A 2 15.20 -0.36 5.24
N ARG A 3 16.03 0.67 5.48
CA ARG A 3 15.57 1.96 5.98
C ARG A 3 14.69 2.68 4.96
N LEU A 4 15.04 2.61 3.68
CA LEU A 4 14.33 3.30 2.61
C LEU A 4 12.95 2.69 2.42
N ASP A 5 12.88 1.36 2.25
CA ASP A 5 11.65 0.60 2.15
C ASP A 5 10.67 0.94 3.29
N LYS A 6 11.19 0.93 4.53
CA LYS A 6 10.39 1.23 5.73
C LYS A 6 9.85 2.64 5.69
N SER A 7 10.66 3.60 5.25
CA SER A 7 10.29 5.01 5.19
C SER A 7 9.23 5.24 4.11
N VAL A 8 9.41 4.68 2.92
CA VAL A 8 8.43 4.71 1.83
C VAL A 8 7.10 4.08 2.26
N LEU A 9 7.15 2.87 2.83
CA LEU A 9 5.95 2.16 3.25
C LEU A 9 5.21 2.87 4.38
N THR A 10 5.95 3.41 5.36
CA THR A 10 5.39 4.17 6.47
C THR A 10 4.75 5.47 5.99
N ALA A 11 5.42 6.21 5.10
CA ALA A 11 4.86 7.44 4.52
C ALA A 11 3.57 7.14 3.74
N LEU A 12 3.57 6.09 2.92
CA LEU A 12 2.41 5.69 2.13
C LEU A 12 1.20 5.37 3.01
N VAL A 13 1.39 4.62 4.10
CA VAL A 13 0.30 4.21 4.99
C VAL A 13 -0.11 5.33 5.95
N LYS A 14 0.85 5.96 6.65
CA LYS A 14 0.54 6.92 7.73
C LYS A 14 0.27 8.33 7.23
N ASN A 15 0.95 8.79 6.19
CA ASN A 15 0.83 10.18 5.73
C ASN A 15 -0.25 10.30 4.65
N PHE A 16 -0.37 9.29 3.79
CA PHE A 16 -1.29 9.30 2.65
C PHE A 16 -2.46 8.33 2.81
N ASN A 17 -2.63 7.76 4.01
CA ASN A 17 -3.73 6.86 4.33
C ASN A 17 -3.88 5.69 3.34
N GLY A 18 -2.74 5.21 2.82
CA GLY A 18 -2.65 4.12 1.85
C GLY A 18 -2.67 4.54 0.38
N GLY A 19 -2.77 5.83 0.05
CA GLY A 19 -2.75 6.33 -1.34
C GLY A 19 -4.14 6.38 -2.00
N PRO A 20 -4.23 6.60 -3.32
CA PRO A 20 -3.14 6.67 -4.30
C PRO A 20 -2.29 7.95 -4.19
N VAL A 21 -0.96 7.81 -4.29
CA VAL A 21 -0.01 8.94 -4.25
C VAL A 21 1.00 8.86 -5.40
N GLY A 22 1.31 9.99 -6.03
CA GLY A 22 2.36 10.07 -7.06
C GLY A 22 3.76 9.84 -6.46
N VAL A 23 4.69 9.30 -7.25
CA VAL A 23 6.05 9.04 -6.75
C VAL A 23 6.81 10.30 -6.40
N SER A 24 6.62 11.40 -7.13
CA SER A 24 7.21 12.68 -6.79
C SER A 24 6.78 13.15 -5.40
N THR A 25 5.49 13.06 -5.07
CA THR A 25 4.96 13.40 -3.75
C THR A 25 5.47 12.44 -2.67
N LEU A 26 5.56 11.15 -2.97
CA LEU A 26 6.09 10.14 -2.05
C LEU A 26 7.58 10.37 -1.77
N ALA A 27 8.36 10.69 -2.80
CA ALA A 27 9.77 11.04 -2.73
C ALA A 27 9.99 12.28 -1.86
N MET A 28 9.20 13.34 -2.07
CA MET A 28 9.24 14.53 -1.21
C MET A 28 8.92 14.23 0.26
N ALA A 29 7.93 13.36 0.53
CA ALA A 29 7.55 13.02 1.90
C ALA A 29 8.62 12.18 2.63
N VAL A 30 9.40 11.39 1.88
CA VAL A 30 10.48 10.55 2.43
C VAL A 30 11.81 11.30 2.47
N GLY A 31 11.98 12.35 1.66
CA GLY A 31 13.21 13.12 1.53
C GLY A 31 14.26 12.44 0.64
N GLU A 32 13.81 11.69 -0.36
CA GLU A 32 14.66 10.91 -1.27
C GLU A 32 14.38 11.31 -2.72
N GLU A 33 15.26 10.91 -3.64
CA GLU A 33 15.03 11.13 -5.07
C GLU A 33 13.98 10.16 -5.63
N VAL A 34 13.25 10.60 -6.66
CA VAL A 34 12.25 9.77 -7.34
C VAL A 34 12.87 8.48 -7.87
N GLU A 35 14.02 8.59 -8.54
CA GLU A 35 14.73 7.45 -9.12
C GLU A 35 15.19 6.45 -8.05
N THR A 36 15.60 6.93 -6.88
CA THR A 36 15.94 6.07 -5.72
C THR A 36 14.75 5.26 -5.27
N ILE A 37 13.57 5.85 -5.16
CA ILE A 37 12.35 5.12 -4.78
C ILE A 37 11.99 4.08 -5.84
N GLU A 38 11.97 4.46 -7.12
CA GLU A 38 11.55 3.58 -8.21
C GLU A 38 12.52 2.42 -8.45
N SER A 39 13.82 2.67 -8.29
CA SER A 39 14.87 1.71 -8.62
C SER A 39 15.27 0.83 -7.42
N LEU A 40 15.16 1.33 -6.19
CA LEU A 40 15.60 0.61 -5.00
C LEU A 40 14.44 0.11 -4.14
N ALA A 41 13.49 0.98 -3.79
CA ALA A 41 12.43 0.64 -2.83
C ALA A 41 11.29 -0.15 -3.48
N GLU A 42 10.77 0.34 -4.61
CA GLU A 42 9.59 -0.23 -5.23
C GLU A 42 9.75 -1.70 -5.66
N PRO A 43 10.88 -2.15 -6.24
CA PRO A 43 11.02 -3.54 -6.66
C PRO A 43 10.86 -4.53 -5.51
N PHE A 44 11.33 -4.16 -4.30
CA PHE A 44 11.15 -4.97 -3.10
C PHE A 44 9.71 -4.89 -2.59
N LEU A 45 9.17 -3.68 -2.41
CA LEU A 45 7.82 -3.47 -1.86
C LEU A 45 6.72 -4.08 -2.74
N VAL A 46 6.87 -4.04 -4.06
CA VAL A 46 5.94 -4.69 -5.01
C VAL A 46 6.05 -6.21 -4.89
N ARG A 47 7.27 -6.76 -4.86
CA ARG A 47 7.48 -8.23 -4.77
C ARG A 47 6.96 -8.82 -3.47
N MET A 48 7.08 -8.09 -2.36
CA MET A 48 6.51 -8.48 -1.08
C MET A 48 4.99 -8.29 -1.00
N GLY A 49 4.37 -7.71 -2.04
CA GLY A 49 2.95 -7.44 -2.08
C GLY A 49 2.52 -6.35 -1.11
N PHE A 50 3.42 -5.42 -0.74
CA PHE A 50 3.13 -4.29 0.15
C PHE A 50 2.68 -3.04 -0.63
N LEU A 51 3.13 -2.89 -1.87
CA LEU A 51 2.83 -1.73 -2.71
C LEU A 51 2.25 -2.19 -4.05
N ALA A 52 1.17 -1.56 -4.47
CA ALA A 52 0.60 -1.69 -5.80
C ALA A 52 0.84 -0.41 -6.60
N ARG A 53 1.28 -0.56 -7.85
CA ARG A 53 1.36 0.55 -8.81
C ARG A 53 0.03 0.66 -9.56
N THR A 54 -0.53 1.86 -9.63
CA THR A 54 -1.74 2.17 -10.38
C THR A 54 -1.50 3.38 -11.27
N PRO A 55 -2.32 3.62 -12.31
CA PRO A 55 -2.23 4.85 -13.12
C PRO A 55 -2.36 6.15 -12.31
N ARG A 56 -3.04 6.07 -11.15
CA ARG A 56 -3.26 7.22 -10.24
C ARG A 56 -2.14 7.39 -9.22
N GLY A 57 -1.21 6.45 -9.13
CA GLY A 57 -0.13 6.46 -8.14
C GLY A 57 0.06 5.13 -7.42
N ARG A 58 0.83 5.17 -6.33
CA ARG A 58 1.18 4.03 -5.49
C ARG A 58 0.13 3.87 -4.40
N VAL A 59 -0.26 2.64 -4.13
CA VAL A 59 -1.27 2.28 -3.12
C VAL A 59 -0.70 1.21 -2.19
N ALA A 60 -0.91 1.38 -0.89
CA ALA A 60 -0.56 0.36 0.10
C ALA A 60 -1.61 -0.76 0.10
N THR A 61 -1.17 -2.00 -0.03
CA THR A 61 -2.03 -3.18 0.07
C THR A 61 -2.37 -3.49 1.53
N ALA A 62 -3.37 -4.33 1.81
CA ALA A 62 -3.68 -4.73 3.19
C ALA A 62 -2.46 -5.32 3.93
N SER A 63 -1.59 -6.04 3.22
CA SER A 63 -0.36 -6.62 3.77
C SER A 63 0.60 -5.55 4.28
N ALA A 64 0.67 -4.39 3.64
CA ALA A 64 1.48 -3.27 4.14
C ALA A 64 0.95 -2.71 5.47
N TRP A 65 -0.37 -2.52 5.58
CA TRP A 65 -1.01 -2.06 6.82
C TRP A 65 -0.74 -3.03 7.96
N MET A 66 -0.96 -4.33 7.71
CA MET A 66 -0.70 -5.39 8.69
C MET A 66 0.78 -5.46 9.08
N HIS A 67 1.69 -5.30 8.13
CA HIS A 67 3.14 -5.28 8.40
C HIS A 67 3.54 -4.13 9.34
N LEU A 68 2.86 -2.99 9.25
CA LEU A 68 3.07 -1.84 10.15
C LEU A 68 2.29 -1.95 11.47
N GLY A 69 1.54 -3.05 11.68
CA GLY A 69 0.69 -3.24 12.86
C GLY A 69 -0.54 -2.34 12.90
N ILE A 70 -1.00 -1.85 11.74
CA ILE A 70 -2.14 -0.93 11.61
C ILE A 70 -3.29 -1.70 10.97
N LYS A 71 -4.51 -1.53 11.49
CA LYS A 71 -5.71 -2.12 10.87
C LYS A 71 -5.98 -1.43 9.52
N PRO A 72 -6.03 -2.17 8.39
CA PRO A 72 -6.41 -1.58 7.11
C PRO A 72 -7.86 -1.04 7.15
N PRO A 73 -8.19 -0.03 6.34
CA PRO A 73 -9.59 0.36 6.15
C PRO A 73 -10.37 -0.76 5.45
N LEU A 74 -11.70 -0.81 5.67
CA LEU A 74 -12.59 -1.85 5.12
C LEU A 74 -12.47 -1.97 3.59
N SER A 75 -12.29 -0.86 2.89
CA SER A 75 -12.10 -0.83 1.43
C SER A 75 -10.82 -1.53 0.97
N VAL A 76 -9.77 -1.52 1.78
CA VAL A 76 -8.50 -2.21 1.51
C VAL A 76 -8.55 -3.67 1.98
N GLN A 77 -9.32 -3.96 3.04
CA GLN A 77 -9.59 -5.32 3.52
C GLN A 77 -10.39 -6.14 2.51
N ALA A 78 -11.49 -5.57 1.99
CA ALA A 78 -12.39 -6.26 1.05
C ALA A 78 -11.67 -6.70 -0.23
N ALA A 79 -10.70 -5.92 -0.72
CA ALA A 79 -9.94 -6.26 -1.93
C ALA A 79 -9.06 -7.52 -1.78
N ASN A 80 -8.79 -7.98 -0.55
CA ASN A 80 -7.96 -9.14 -0.26
C ASN A 80 -8.74 -10.30 0.37
N ASP A 81 -10.07 -10.18 0.55
CA ASP A 81 -10.89 -11.25 1.12
C ASP A 81 -11.38 -12.18 0.00
N PRO A 82 -10.84 -13.42 -0.11
CA PRO A 82 -11.30 -14.37 -1.11
C PRO A 82 -12.75 -14.81 -0.88
N ASN A 83 -13.30 -14.61 0.32
CA ASN A 83 -14.67 -14.98 0.68
C ASN A 83 -15.66 -13.82 0.46
N LEU A 84 -15.24 -12.68 -0.13
CA LEU A 84 -16.13 -11.54 -0.39
C LEU A 84 -17.28 -11.89 -1.34
N PHE A 85 -17.12 -12.91 -2.18
CA PHE A 85 -18.16 -13.38 -3.08
C PHE A 85 -18.98 -14.55 -2.50
N ASP A 86 -18.58 -15.08 -1.35
CA ASP A 86 -19.31 -16.12 -0.61
C ASP A 86 -20.28 -15.52 0.40
N ILE A 87 -20.73 -14.28 0.16
CA ILE A 87 -21.82 -13.69 0.94
C ILE A 87 -23.06 -14.57 0.72
N ASP A 88 -23.43 -15.26 1.80
CA ASP A 88 -24.59 -16.13 1.91
C ASP A 88 -25.82 -15.45 1.26
N PRO A 89 -26.54 -16.11 0.32
CA PRO A 89 -27.72 -15.54 -0.33
C PRO A 89 -28.84 -15.13 0.63
N ASP A 90 -28.75 -15.49 1.91
CA ASP A 90 -29.71 -15.12 2.96
C ASP A 90 -29.61 -13.67 3.46
N ILE A 91 -28.64 -12.87 3.01
CA ILE A 91 -28.64 -11.41 3.31
C ILE A 91 -29.67 -10.64 2.45
N ALA A 92 -30.31 -11.31 1.48
CA ALA A 92 -31.32 -10.73 0.59
C ALA A 92 -32.78 -11.09 0.95
N GLN A 93 -33.09 -11.43 2.21
CA GLN A 93 -34.47 -11.52 2.70
C GLN A 93 -34.82 -10.39 3.67
#